data_AF-A0A1G7FL04-F1
#
_entry.id   AF-A0A1G7FL04-F1
#
_cell.length_a   1.000
_cell.length_b   1.000
_cell.length_c   1.000
_cell.angle_alpha   90.00
_cell.angle_beta   90.00
_cell.angle_gamma   90.00
#
_symmetry.space_group_name_H-M   'P 1'
#
loop_
_entity.id
_entity.type
_entity.pdbx_description
1 polymer ?
#
loop_
_entity_poly.entity_id
_entity_poly.type
_entity_poly.pdbx_seq_one_letter_code
_entity_poly.pdbx_strand_id
1 'polypeptide(L)'
;MKFFPLFSCLFVLLFVACNEVNPKGEKEVRAFVIQWNQDHTVVSAPNLKRDYMDVVTYYDTEQTRVEVLKDKNRLFQQFPDYTQRILNNELVITKEGGSYLVTFTKQVRYNGIEADYPSYLSVMIRNGEFKILREGLADTAINREAPIFPNALERNAKNAKRQLFGDFNGDDLSDYASVMAPEIIATPKTNTPKSEKVTCKGECNSVIVFSAEGVAPITIKGAYQSELENLKDLNSDGADEIGFWDIKPTTKSLYVFDATKGILLCDPIVINTAVHKNLKLIDVFKKSGRNKITVTHSAQVNGKWLLQSDVVVLD
;
A
#
# COMPACT_ATOMS: atom_id res chain seq x y z
N MET A 1 -3.28 -10.81 85.26
CA MET A 1 -3.84 -10.69 83.89
C MET A 1 -2.70 -10.27 82.99
N LYS A 2 -2.04 -11.20 82.30
CA LYS A 2 -2.28 -11.60 80.89
C LYS A 2 -2.36 -10.39 79.95
N PHE A 3 -1.28 -10.12 79.20
CA PHE A 3 -1.22 -10.14 77.72
C PHE A 3 0.15 -9.64 77.22
N PHE A 4 1.00 -10.58 76.77
CA PHE A 4 1.95 -10.41 75.65
C PHE A 4 1.20 -10.93 74.40
N PRO A 5 1.69 -10.80 73.14
CA PRO A 5 2.28 -9.69 72.39
C PRO A 5 1.58 -9.59 71.01
N LEU A 6 2.29 -9.26 69.93
CA LEU A 6 1.87 -9.29 68.50
C LEU A 6 1.23 -8.01 67.95
N PHE A 7 2.04 -6.97 67.72
CA PHE A 7 1.83 -6.10 66.54
C PHE A 7 3.16 -5.46 66.08
N SER A 8 4.27 -6.19 66.19
CA SER A 8 5.62 -5.69 65.85
C SER A 8 6.32 -6.48 64.72
N CYS A 9 5.57 -7.16 63.84
CA CYS A 9 6.14 -7.84 62.67
C CYS A 9 5.45 -7.54 61.32
N LEU A 10 4.48 -6.62 61.27
CA LEU A 10 3.71 -6.37 60.04
C LEU A 10 3.98 -5.00 59.38
N PHE A 11 5.13 -4.38 59.64
CA PHE A 11 5.51 -3.11 58.99
C PHE A 11 6.91 -3.09 58.34
N VAL A 12 7.63 -4.22 58.35
CA VAL A 12 8.98 -4.32 57.76
C VAL A 12 8.99 -5.09 56.43
N LEU A 13 7.85 -5.61 55.96
CA LEU A 13 7.79 -6.39 54.71
C LEU A 13 7.14 -5.68 53.50
N LEU A 14 6.73 -4.40 53.63
CA LEU A 14 6.11 -3.67 52.51
C LEU A 14 7.08 -2.81 51.69
N PHE A 15 8.38 -2.82 51.99
CA PHE A 15 9.38 -2.02 51.26
C PHE A 15 10.37 -2.82 50.40
N VAL A 16 10.17 -4.14 50.20
CA VAL A 16 11.09 -4.99 49.41
C VAL A 16 10.39 -5.67 48.23
N ALA A 17 9.35 -5.04 47.65
CA ALA A 17 8.75 -5.51 46.41
C ALA A 17 8.54 -4.37 45.40
N CYS A 18 9.47 -3.43 45.34
CA CYS A 18 9.83 -2.93 44.01
C CYS A 18 10.65 -4.06 43.39
N ASN A 19 10.02 -4.90 42.57
CA ASN A 19 10.76 -5.54 41.49
C ASN A 19 11.34 -4.39 40.67
N GLU A 20 12.57 -3.98 41.00
CA GLU A 20 13.41 -3.23 40.08
C GLU A 20 13.50 -4.11 38.84
N VAL A 21 12.62 -3.80 37.87
CA VAL A 21 12.76 -4.32 36.51
C VAL A 21 14.13 -3.85 36.10
N ASN A 22 15.10 -4.76 36.15
CA ASN A 22 16.48 -4.51 35.78
C ASN A 22 16.46 -3.70 34.48
N PRO A 23 16.98 -2.45 34.47
CA PRO A 23 16.74 -1.55 33.36
C PRO A 23 17.30 -2.21 32.10
N LYS A 24 16.41 -2.58 31.17
CA LYS A 24 16.83 -3.23 29.93
C LYS A 24 17.87 -2.34 29.25
N GLY A 25 19.05 -2.88 29.02
CA GLY A 25 20.24 -2.19 28.52
C GLY A 25 20.58 -2.59 27.09
N GLU A 26 21.81 -2.26 26.66
CA GLU A 26 22.27 -2.50 25.29
C GLU A 26 22.26 -3.99 24.91
N LYS A 27 22.50 -4.89 25.85
CA LYS A 27 22.48 -6.34 25.62
C LYS A 27 21.08 -6.82 25.26
N GLU A 28 20.06 -6.36 25.98
CA GLU A 28 18.68 -6.70 25.73
C GLU A 28 18.17 -6.05 24.43
N VAL A 29 18.61 -4.82 24.13
CA VAL A 29 18.33 -4.16 22.84
C VAL A 29 18.94 -4.95 21.68
N ARG A 30 20.20 -5.39 21.80
CA ARG A 30 20.87 -6.24 20.80
C ARG A 30 20.09 -7.52 20.55
N ALA A 31 19.67 -8.21 21.61
CA ALA A 31 18.88 -9.44 21.49
C ALA A 31 17.54 -9.19 20.78
N PHE A 32 16.86 -8.09 21.12
CA PHE A 32 15.62 -7.68 20.46
C PHE A 32 15.82 -7.44 18.96
N VAL A 33 16.85 -6.68 18.56
CA VAL A 33 17.09 -6.37 17.13
C VAL A 33 17.49 -7.62 16.35
N ILE A 34 18.27 -8.54 16.94
CA ILE A 34 18.59 -9.82 16.32
C ILE A 34 17.32 -10.66 16.09
N GLN A 35 16.43 -10.75 17.09
CA GLN A 35 15.17 -11.48 16.96
C GLN A 35 14.26 -10.85 15.90
N TRP A 36 14.10 -9.53 15.92
CA TRP A 36 13.35 -8.79 14.91
C TRP A 36 13.86 -9.06 13.49
N ASN A 37 15.19 -9.13 13.30
CA ASN A 37 15.78 -9.47 12.01
C ASN A 37 15.43 -10.90 11.59
N GLN A 38 15.47 -11.87 12.52
CA GLN A 38 15.12 -13.27 12.27
C GLN A 38 13.63 -13.47 11.95
N ASP A 39 12.76 -12.63 12.52
CA ASP A 39 11.32 -12.68 12.31
C ASP A 39 10.90 -12.24 10.88
N HIS A 40 11.83 -11.71 10.06
CA HIS A 40 11.59 -11.35 8.66
C HIS A 40 11.61 -12.53 7.69
N THR A 41 10.69 -13.45 7.92
CA THR A 41 10.37 -14.59 7.05
C THR A 41 8.86 -14.70 6.93
N VAL A 42 8.34 -15.30 5.86
CA VAL A 42 6.90 -15.53 5.68
C VAL A 42 6.27 -16.20 6.92
N VAL A 43 6.98 -17.17 7.50
CA VAL A 43 6.51 -17.95 8.66
C VAL A 43 6.48 -17.12 9.95
N SER A 44 7.49 -16.29 10.18
CA SER A 44 7.63 -15.54 11.44
C SER A 44 7.11 -14.11 11.37
N ALA A 45 6.71 -13.63 10.19
CA ALA A 45 6.15 -12.30 9.98
C ALA A 45 5.01 -11.93 10.94
N PRO A 46 4.11 -12.84 11.36
CA PRO A 46 3.09 -12.51 12.36
C PRO A 46 3.67 -12.03 13.71
N ASN A 47 4.89 -12.44 14.08
CA ASN A 47 5.56 -12.01 15.30
C ASN A 47 5.90 -10.53 15.27
N LEU A 48 6.22 -9.98 14.09
CA LEU A 48 6.62 -8.57 13.91
C LEU A 48 5.56 -7.60 14.46
N LYS A 49 4.28 -8.00 14.50
CA LYS A 49 3.20 -7.17 15.07
C LYS A 49 3.48 -6.72 16.51
N ARG A 50 4.14 -7.55 17.31
CA ARG A 50 4.44 -7.21 18.71
C ARG A 50 5.62 -6.24 18.83
N ASP A 51 6.44 -6.11 17.79
CA ASP A 51 7.70 -5.36 17.86
C ASP A 51 7.51 -3.88 17.56
N TYR A 52 6.43 -3.47 16.89
CA TYR A 52 6.19 -2.08 16.52
C TYR A 52 5.27 -1.34 17.50
N MET A 53 5.52 -0.03 17.64
CA MET A 53 4.58 0.93 18.23
C MET A 53 3.30 1.03 17.38
N ASP A 54 2.22 1.59 17.95
CA ASP A 54 0.96 1.80 17.22
C ASP A 54 1.14 2.75 16.02
N VAL A 55 2.02 3.75 16.15
CA VAL A 55 2.49 4.66 15.10
C VAL A 55 4.02 4.62 15.08
N VAL A 56 4.59 4.52 13.89
CA VAL A 56 6.02 4.32 13.64
C VAL A 56 6.47 5.30 12.57
N THR A 57 7.64 5.94 12.75
CA THR A 57 8.33 6.59 11.63
C THR A 57 9.00 5.50 10.80
N TYR A 58 8.34 5.09 9.73
CA TYR A 58 8.73 4.00 8.85
C TYR A 58 9.22 4.55 7.52
N TYR A 59 10.53 4.44 7.27
CA TYR A 59 11.24 5.00 6.12
C TYR A 59 10.83 6.46 5.87
N ASP A 60 11.15 7.36 6.80
CA ASP A 60 10.91 8.81 6.67
C ASP A 60 9.42 9.23 6.65
N THR A 61 8.46 8.31 6.83
CA THR A 61 7.02 8.60 6.88
C THR A 61 6.36 8.06 8.14
N GLU A 62 5.33 8.72 8.64
CA GLU A 62 4.54 8.18 9.76
C GLU A 62 3.53 7.15 9.24
N GLN A 63 3.59 5.94 9.78
CA GLN A 63 2.72 4.82 9.42
C GLN A 63 2.14 4.20 10.69
N THR A 64 0.91 3.71 10.60
CA THR A 64 0.35 2.85 11.64
C THR A 64 1.02 1.48 11.62
N ARG A 65 1.04 0.79 12.76
CA ARG A 65 1.49 -0.61 12.84
C ARG A 65 0.84 -1.51 11.79
N VAL A 66 -0.44 -1.29 11.50
CA VAL A 66 -1.18 -2.09 10.51
C VAL A 66 -0.62 -1.86 9.11
N GLU A 67 -0.29 -0.63 8.76
CA GLU A 67 0.34 -0.28 7.47
C GLU A 67 1.75 -0.85 7.36
N VAL A 68 2.55 -0.79 8.43
CA VAL A 68 3.87 -1.43 8.48
C VAL A 68 3.76 -2.93 8.22
N LEU A 69 2.85 -3.63 8.90
CA LEU A 69 2.67 -5.07 8.69
C LEU A 69 2.15 -5.40 7.29
N LYS A 70 1.28 -4.57 6.74
CA LYS A 70 0.80 -4.71 5.36
C LYS A 70 1.95 -4.58 4.37
N ASP A 71 2.86 -3.62 4.59
CA ASP A 71 4.06 -3.44 3.79
C ASP A 71 5.00 -4.65 3.88
N LYS A 72 5.29 -5.15 5.09
CA LYS A 72 6.11 -6.36 5.29
C LYS A 72 5.49 -7.58 4.60
N ASN A 73 4.19 -7.81 4.74
CA ASN A 73 3.51 -8.91 4.07
C ASN A 73 3.61 -8.79 2.55
N ARG A 74 3.44 -7.58 2.01
CA ARG A 74 3.63 -7.33 0.58
C ARG A 74 5.06 -7.60 0.15
N LEU A 75 6.07 -7.17 0.91
CA LEU A 75 7.48 -7.45 0.62
C LEU A 75 7.71 -8.96 0.43
N PHE A 76 7.19 -9.78 1.35
CA PHE A 76 7.34 -11.23 1.26
C PHE A 76 6.53 -11.86 0.12
N GLN A 77 5.40 -11.25 -0.28
CA GLN A 77 4.63 -11.69 -1.45
C GLN A 77 5.30 -11.32 -2.77
N GLN A 78 5.84 -10.10 -2.88
CA GLN A 78 6.51 -9.60 -4.07
C GLN A 78 7.87 -10.25 -4.30
N PHE A 79 8.55 -10.62 -3.21
CA PHE A 79 9.87 -11.23 -3.23
C PHE A 79 9.85 -12.50 -2.37
N PRO A 80 9.32 -13.63 -2.87
CA PRO A 80 9.23 -14.88 -2.10
C PRO A 80 10.59 -15.43 -1.66
N ASP A 81 11.66 -15.09 -2.37
CA ASP A 81 13.05 -15.44 -2.04
C ASP A 81 13.73 -14.41 -1.11
N TYR A 82 12.98 -13.41 -0.62
CA TYR A 82 13.51 -12.37 0.23
C TYR A 82 14.12 -12.94 1.50
N THR A 83 15.37 -12.58 1.76
CA THR A 83 16.04 -12.83 3.04
C THR A 83 16.74 -11.57 3.51
N GLN A 84 16.90 -11.43 4.82
CA GLN A 84 17.74 -10.38 5.39
C GLN A 84 18.60 -10.87 6.55
N ARG A 85 19.74 -10.22 6.73
CA ARG A 85 20.62 -10.39 7.88
C ARG A 85 21.32 -9.09 8.26
N ILE A 86 21.71 -9.00 9.52
CA ILE A 86 22.64 -7.98 9.99
C ILE A 86 24.05 -8.42 9.58
N LEU A 87 24.73 -7.62 8.76
CA LEU A 87 26.07 -7.95 8.28
C LEU A 87 27.03 -8.08 9.48
N ASN A 88 27.76 -9.20 9.53
CA ASN A 88 28.70 -9.55 10.61
C ASN A 88 28.13 -9.54 12.04
N ASN A 89 26.79 -9.50 12.22
CA ASN A 89 26.12 -9.27 13.50
C ASN A 89 26.59 -7.98 14.21
N GLU A 90 27.08 -7.01 13.44
CA GLU A 90 27.57 -5.73 13.95
C GLU A 90 26.42 -4.74 14.11
N LEU A 91 26.31 -4.19 15.32
CA LEU A 91 25.29 -3.23 15.73
C LEU A 91 25.97 -2.18 16.59
N VAL A 92 25.72 -0.91 16.27
CA VAL A 92 26.09 0.23 17.12
C VAL A 92 24.83 0.70 17.83
N ILE A 93 24.86 0.73 19.16
CA ILE A 93 23.72 1.09 20.00
C ILE A 93 24.07 2.39 20.73
N THR A 94 23.24 3.41 20.55
CA THR A 94 23.39 4.72 21.20
C THR A 94 22.13 5.01 22.00
N LYS A 95 22.28 5.42 23.26
CA LYS A 95 21.14 5.78 24.12
C LYS A 95 20.69 7.21 23.81
N GLU A 96 19.40 7.39 23.50
CA GLU A 96 18.80 8.67 23.13
C GLU A 96 17.52 8.94 23.93
N GLY A 97 17.56 9.83 24.92
CA GLY A 97 16.36 10.45 25.49
C GLY A 97 15.20 9.52 25.87
N GLY A 98 15.47 8.35 26.47
CA GLY A 98 14.45 7.35 26.82
C GLY A 98 14.22 6.24 25.77
N SER A 99 15.04 6.23 24.72
CA SER A 99 15.08 5.23 23.65
C SER A 99 16.53 4.83 23.35
N TYR A 100 16.70 3.91 22.41
CA TYR A 100 17.97 3.45 21.86
C TYR A 100 17.94 3.59 20.34
N LEU A 101 18.90 4.30 19.78
CA LEU A 101 19.18 4.27 18.35
C LEU A 101 20.13 3.11 18.07
N VAL A 102 19.73 2.21 17.19
CA VAL A 102 20.51 1.05 16.76
C VAL A 102 20.80 1.20 15.28
N THR A 103 22.07 1.35 14.91
CA THR A 103 22.50 1.45 13.51
C THR A 103 23.28 0.21 13.10
N PHE A 104 23.05 -0.28 11.89
CA PHE A 104 23.65 -1.50 11.37
C PHE A 104 23.60 -1.56 9.85
N THR A 105 24.35 -2.47 9.25
CA THR A 105 24.24 -2.78 7.83
C THR A 105 23.29 -3.96 7.64
N LYS A 106 22.15 -3.70 7.00
CA LYS A 106 21.19 -4.72 6.59
C LYS A 106 21.59 -5.28 5.24
N GLN A 107 22.05 -6.52 5.21
CA GLN A 107 22.22 -7.25 3.95
C GLN A 107 20.92 -7.95 3.60
N VAL A 108 20.47 -7.79 2.36
CA VAL A 108 19.28 -8.44 1.82
C VAL A 108 19.62 -9.25 0.59
N ARG A 109 18.82 -10.28 0.32
CA ARG A 109 18.79 -10.98 -0.97
C ARG A 109 17.36 -11.09 -1.46
N TYR A 110 17.13 -10.83 -2.74
CA TYR A 110 15.83 -10.97 -3.42
C TYR A 110 16.02 -10.96 -4.94
N ASN A 111 15.24 -11.73 -5.69
CA ASN A 111 15.34 -11.86 -7.15
C ASN A 111 16.78 -12.02 -7.68
N GLY A 112 17.63 -12.77 -6.97
CA GLY A 112 19.05 -12.95 -7.30
C GLY A 112 19.96 -11.73 -7.07
N ILE A 113 19.44 -10.63 -6.53
CA ILE A 113 20.19 -9.45 -6.09
C ILE A 113 20.65 -9.67 -4.66
N GLU A 114 21.92 -9.38 -4.36
CA GLU A 114 22.44 -9.20 -3.01
C GLU A 114 22.88 -7.75 -2.83
N ALA A 115 22.43 -7.10 -1.75
CA ALA A 115 22.74 -5.69 -1.51
C ALA A 115 22.80 -5.38 -0.02
N ASP A 116 23.64 -4.41 0.33
CA ASP A 116 23.90 -3.96 1.69
C ASP A 116 23.36 -2.54 1.89
N TYR A 117 22.58 -2.34 2.95
CA TYR A 117 21.92 -1.08 3.25
C TYR A 117 22.21 -0.62 4.68
N PRO A 118 22.97 0.47 4.86
CA PRO A 118 23.05 1.16 6.14
C PRO A 118 21.66 1.53 6.64
N SER A 119 21.26 0.95 7.78
CA SER A 119 19.90 0.98 8.32
C SER A 119 19.92 1.36 9.79
N TYR A 120 18.77 1.78 10.30
CA TYR A 120 18.60 2.05 11.72
C TYR A 120 17.23 1.62 12.26
N LEU A 121 17.21 1.33 13.55
CA LEU A 121 16.01 1.21 14.37
C LEU A 121 16.11 2.16 15.56
N SER A 122 15.02 2.85 15.89
CA SER A 122 14.87 3.53 17.18
C SER A 122 13.94 2.69 18.03
N VAL A 123 14.46 2.16 19.14
CA VAL A 123 13.77 1.22 20.01
C VAL A 123 13.52 1.88 21.36
N MET A 124 12.30 1.78 21.89
CA MET A 124 11.98 2.27 23.24
C MET A 124 11.29 1.20 24.07
N ILE A 125 11.28 1.38 25.39
CA ILE A 125 10.57 0.49 26.30
C ILE A 125 9.16 1.05 26.53
N ARG A 126 8.13 0.25 26.27
CA ARG A 126 6.73 0.55 26.59
C ARG A 126 6.09 -0.66 27.26
N ASN A 127 5.47 -0.45 28.42
CA ASN A 127 4.84 -1.51 29.22
C ASN A 127 5.78 -2.70 29.49
N GLY A 128 7.07 -2.43 29.71
CA GLY A 128 8.08 -3.45 29.97
C GLY A 128 8.58 -4.19 28.71
N GLU A 129 8.07 -3.90 27.51
CA GLU A 129 8.49 -4.52 26.26
C GLU A 129 9.24 -3.51 25.36
N PHE A 130 10.15 -4.02 24.52
CA PHE A 130 10.74 -3.18 23.49
C PHE A 130 9.76 -2.98 22.35
N LYS A 131 9.71 -1.75 21.84
CA LYS A 131 8.92 -1.37 20.67
C LYS A 131 9.76 -0.50 19.74
N ILE A 132 9.58 -0.68 18.45
CA ILE A 132 10.19 0.10 17.39
C ILE A 132 9.35 1.36 17.19
N LEU A 133 9.99 2.50 17.41
CA LEU A 133 9.47 3.84 17.15
C LEU A 133 9.83 4.31 15.74
N ARG A 134 11.03 3.94 15.25
CA ARG A 134 11.52 4.33 13.93
C ARG A 134 12.22 3.15 13.26
N GLU A 135 11.96 2.92 11.99
CA GLU A 135 12.75 2.03 11.11
C GLU A 135 13.07 2.79 9.83
N GLY A 136 14.32 2.75 9.38
CA GLY A 136 14.67 3.39 8.12
C GLY A 136 16.08 3.10 7.65
N LEU A 137 16.47 3.82 6.60
CA LEU A 137 17.81 3.81 6.05
C LEU A 137 18.61 4.99 6.63
N ALA A 138 19.88 4.76 6.92
CA ALA A 138 20.77 5.87 7.26
C ALA A 138 20.89 6.82 6.06
N ASP A 139 21.16 8.10 6.32
CA ASP A 139 21.27 9.10 5.25
C ASP A 139 22.39 8.81 4.24
N THR A 140 23.38 8.02 4.65
CA THR A 140 24.49 7.54 3.81
C THR A 140 24.13 6.36 2.91
N ALA A 141 22.92 5.80 3.04
CA ALA A 141 22.50 4.65 2.24
C ALA A 141 22.37 5.02 0.76
N ILE A 142 23.01 4.22 -0.09
CA ILE A 142 22.88 4.27 -1.55
C ILE A 142 21.67 3.41 -1.94
N ASN A 143 21.03 3.69 -3.09
CA ASN A 143 19.88 2.93 -3.58
C ASN A 143 18.68 2.88 -2.61
N ARG A 144 18.36 4.01 -1.96
CA ARG A 144 17.15 4.19 -1.12
C ARG A 144 15.82 3.96 -1.88
N GLU A 145 15.89 3.72 -3.18
CA GLU A 145 14.79 3.48 -4.11
C GLU A 145 14.60 2.01 -4.48
N ALA A 146 15.36 1.09 -3.84
CA ALA A 146 15.19 -0.34 -4.08
C ALA A 146 13.73 -0.76 -3.87
N PRO A 147 13.17 -1.65 -4.70
CA PRO A 147 11.75 -1.98 -4.70
C PRO A 147 11.27 -2.69 -3.43
N ILE A 148 12.21 -3.13 -2.59
CA ILE A 148 11.97 -3.70 -1.26
C ILE A 148 11.67 -2.65 -0.17
N PHE A 149 11.82 -1.35 -0.47
CA PHE A 149 11.57 -0.28 0.50
C PHE A 149 10.26 0.46 0.24
N PRO A 150 9.58 0.92 1.30
CA PRO A 150 8.33 1.66 1.17
C PRO A 150 8.47 2.94 0.34
N ASN A 151 9.59 3.65 0.46
CA ASN A 151 9.80 4.95 -0.21
C ASN A 151 10.01 4.83 -1.72
N ALA A 152 10.34 3.63 -2.21
CA ALA A 152 10.24 3.37 -3.63
C ALA A 152 8.80 3.65 -4.09
N LEU A 153 7.79 3.32 -3.28
CA LEU A 153 6.37 3.47 -3.61
C LEU A 153 5.86 4.91 -3.53
N GLU A 154 6.39 5.77 -2.67
CA GLU A 154 5.92 7.17 -2.62
C GLU A 154 6.43 8.02 -3.80
N ARG A 155 7.63 7.72 -4.31
CA ARG A 155 8.14 8.31 -5.56
C ARG A 155 7.63 7.57 -6.81
N ASN A 156 7.42 6.26 -6.72
CA ASN A 156 6.71 5.48 -7.74
C ASN A 156 5.20 5.76 -7.76
N ALA A 157 4.61 6.34 -6.72
CA ALA A 157 3.24 6.86 -6.77
C ALA A 157 3.14 8.15 -7.61
N LYS A 158 4.27 8.84 -7.84
CA LYS A 158 4.37 9.95 -8.79
C LYS A 158 4.79 9.53 -10.20
N ASN A 159 5.51 8.41 -10.37
CA ASN A 159 6.11 8.04 -11.66
C ASN A 159 5.97 6.56 -12.11
N ALA A 160 5.34 5.67 -11.36
CA ALA A 160 5.17 4.26 -11.75
C ALA A 160 3.69 3.90 -11.93
N LYS A 161 3.45 3.17 -13.02
CA LYS A 161 2.18 2.58 -13.42
C LYS A 161 1.57 1.84 -12.25
N ARG A 162 0.39 2.28 -11.78
CA ARG A 162 -0.40 1.56 -10.77
C ARG A 162 -0.67 0.15 -11.31
N GLN A 163 -0.06 -0.86 -10.69
CA GLN A 163 -0.41 -2.26 -10.91
C GLN A 163 -1.68 -2.56 -10.10
N LEU A 164 -2.74 -2.95 -10.80
CA LEU A 164 -3.99 -3.44 -10.25
C LEU A 164 -3.95 -4.96 -10.28
N PHE A 165 -4.05 -5.62 -9.12
CA PHE A 165 -4.03 -7.08 -9.04
C PHE A 165 -5.43 -7.68 -9.23
N GLY A 166 -5.51 -8.83 -9.90
CA GLY A 166 -6.74 -9.57 -10.21
C GLY A 166 -6.46 -10.85 -10.98
N ASP A 167 -7.45 -11.72 -11.09
CA ASP A 167 -7.39 -12.92 -11.94
C ASP A 167 -7.93 -12.54 -13.32
N PHE A 168 -7.10 -11.96 -14.19
CA PHE A 168 -7.58 -11.39 -15.46
C PHE A 168 -7.68 -12.39 -16.61
N ASN A 169 -7.17 -13.61 -16.43
CA ASN A 169 -7.23 -14.70 -17.42
C ASN A 169 -8.15 -15.86 -16.98
N GLY A 170 -8.65 -15.86 -15.74
CA GLY A 170 -9.59 -16.84 -15.21
C GLY A 170 -8.94 -18.16 -14.82
N ASP A 171 -7.66 -18.15 -14.41
CA ASP A 171 -6.91 -19.36 -14.02
C ASP A 171 -6.82 -19.58 -12.50
N ASP A 172 -7.56 -18.79 -11.72
CA ASP A 172 -7.56 -18.73 -10.26
C ASP A 172 -6.23 -18.25 -9.63
N LEU A 173 -5.27 -17.78 -10.43
CA LEU A 173 -4.02 -17.17 -9.97
C LEU A 173 -4.09 -15.65 -10.05
N SER A 174 -3.34 -14.97 -9.18
CA SER A 174 -3.30 -13.51 -9.18
C SER A 174 -2.31 -12.99 -10.23
N ASP A 175 -2.83 -12.22 -11.18
CA ASP A 175 -2.11 -11.39 -12.13
C ASP A 175 -2.13 -9.90 -11.74
N TYR A 176 -1.52 -9.06 -12.57
CA TYR A 176 -1.68 -7.62 -12.51
C TYR A 176 -1.92 -6.97 -13.88
N ALA A 177 -2.69 -5.90 -13.86
CA ALA A 177 -2.88 -4.96 -14.95
C ALA A 177 -2.20 -3.63 -14.63
N SER A 178 -1.70 -2.90 -15.62
CA SER A 178 -1.12 -1.57 -15.42
C SER A 178 -1.45 -0.66 -16.60
N VAL A 179 -1.43 0.66 -16.38
CA VAL A 179 -1.67 1.62 -17.47
C VAL A 179 -0.36 2.23 -17.95
N MET A 180 -0.11 2.12 -19.25
CA MET A 180 0.81 2.95 -20.01
C MET A 180 0.09 4.23 -20.43
N ALA A 181 0.27 5.30 -19.67
CA ALA A 181 -0.25 6.63 -20.02
C ALA A 181 0.58 7.26 -21.15
N PRO A 182 -0.01 8.13 -21.98
CA PRO A 182 0.73 8.85 -23.01
C PRO A 182 1.69 9.89 -22.41
N GLU A 183 2.76 10.21 -23.13
CA GLU A 183 3.71 11.25 -22.72
C GLU A 183 3.08 12.64 -22.96
N ILE A 184 2.82 13.41 -21.90
CA ILE A 184 2.20 14.74 -21.99
C ILE A 184 3.28 15.82 -22.15
N ILE A 185 3.19 16.63 -23.21
CA ILE A 185 4.15 17.71 -23.51
C ILE A 185 3.71 19.03 -22.87
N ALA A 186 2.40 19.28 -22.77
CA ALA A 186 1.86 20.49 -22.17
C ALA A 186 0.55 20.23 -21.41
N THR A 187 0.49 20.76 -20.19
CA THR A 187 -0.72 20.84 -19.37
C THR A 187 -1.15 22.30 -19.20
N PRO A 188 -2.45 22.62 -19.23
CA PRO A 188 -2.92 23.99 -19.09
C PRO A 188 -2.55 24.56 -17.72
N LYS A 189 -1.99 25.79 -17.69
CA LYS A 189 -1.70 26.51 -16.45
C LYS A 189 -3.01 26.96 -15.81
N THR A 190 -3.08 26.85 -14.49
CA THR A 190 -4.31 26.88 -13.67
C THR A 190 -5.10 28.19 -13.62
N ASN A 191 -4.79 29.23 -14.40
CA ASN A 191 -5.41 30.57 -14.23
C ASN A 191 -5.87 31.29 -15.51
N THR A 192 -6.19 30.60 -16.61
CA THR A 192 -6.73 31.25 -17.82
C THR A 192 -8.03 30.62 -18.31
N PRO A 193 -9.14 31.38 -18.45
CA PRO A 193 -10.41 30.85 -18.93
C PRO A 193 -10.44 30.87 -20.48
N LYS A 194 -10.05 29.77 -21.11
CA LYS A 194 -10.59 29.19 -22.37
C LYS A 194 -9.57 28.29 -23.08
N SER A 195 -9.94 27.01 -23.21
CA SER A 195 -9.58 26.07 -24.29
C SER A 195 -8.11 25.73 -24.57
N GLU A 196 -7.24 25.56 -23.57
CA GLU A 196 -5.98 24.85 -23.82
C GLU A 196 -6.18 23.33 -23.68
N LYS A 197 -6.09 22.63 -24.82
CA LYS A 197 -6.19 21.17 -24.90
C LYS A 197 -4.89 20.53 -24.40
N VAL A 198 -5.02 19.47 -23.61
CA VAL A 198 -3.87 18.61 -23.24
C VAL A 198 -3.21 18.13 -24.52
N THR A 199 -1.89 18.31 -24.62
CA THR A 199 -1.11 17.93 -25.80
C THR A 199 -0.15 16.83 -25.42
N CYS A 200 -0.25 15.69 -26.09
CA CYS A 200 0.65 14.54 -25.91
C CYS A 200 1.69 14.49 -27.02
N LYS A 201 2.79 13.80 -26.76
CA LYS A 201 3.76 13.41 -27.78
C LYS A 201 3.16 12.27 -28.59
N GLY A 202 2.67 12.59 -29.78
CA GLY A 202 1.86 11.66 -30.56
C GLY A 202 0.39 11.66 -30.11
N GLU A 203 -0.26 10.51 -30.16
CA GLU A 203 -1.66 10.38 -29.75
C GLU A 203 -1.79 10.30 -28.21
N CYS A 204 -2.80 10.96 -27.66
CA CYS A 204 -3.15 10.84 -26.24
C CYS A 204 -3.92 9.54 -25.98
N ASN A 205 -3.25 8.39 -26.06
CA ASN A 205 -3.86 7.09 -25.80
C ASN A 205 -3.24 6.46 -24.56
N SER A 206 -4.08 5.87 -23.72
CA SER A 206 -3.65 5.00 -22.62
C SER A 206 -3.78 3.55 -23.05
N VAL A 207 -2.82 2.71 -22.64
CA VAL A 207 -2.86 1.27 -22.90
C VAL A 207 -2.86 0.50 -21.58
N ILE A 208 -3.86 -0.33 -21.36
CA ILE A 208 -3.88 -1.31 -20.26
C ILE A 208 -3.04 -2.50 -20.71
N VAL A 209 -2.07 -2.89 -19.91
CA VAL A 209 -1.18 -4.04 -20.13
C VAL A 209 -1.32 -5.01 -18.97
N PHE A 210 -1.41 -6.29 -19.26
CA PHE A 210 -1.59 -7.37 -18.29
C PHE A 210 -0.30 -8.19 -18.15
N SER A 211 -0.07 -8.78 -16.97
CA SER A 211 0.99 -9.78 -16.73
C SER A 211 0.62 -11.17 -17.24
N ALA A 212 -0.69 -11.47 -17.25
CA ALA A 212 -1.24 -12.74 -17.65
C ALA A 212 -0.82 -13.10 -19.08
N GLU A 213 -0.23 -14.27 -19.27
CA GLU A 213 0.06 -14.76 -20.61
C GLU A 213 -1.24 -14.99 -21.39
N GLY A 214 -1.29 -14.52 -22.63
CA GLY A 214 -2.46 -14.67 -23.51
C GLY A 214 -3.53 -13.56 -23.39
N VAL A 215 -3.44 -12.65 -22.42
CA VAL A 215 -4.34 -11.50 -22.33
C VAL A 215 -3.78 -10.31 -23.12
N ALA A 216 -4.53 -9.86 -24.14
CA ALA A 216 -4.08 -8.80 -25.02
C ALA A 216 -4.18 -7.40 -24.37
N PRO A 217 -3.23 -6.48 -24.65
CA PRO A 217 -3.34 -5.10 -24.19
C PRO A 217 -4.57 -4.38 -24.76
N ILE A 218 -5.21 -3.54 -23.95
CA ILE A 218 -6.41 -2.76 -24.34
C ILE A 218 -6.01 -1.30 -24.53
N THR A 219 -6.29 -0.72 -25.71
CA THR A 219 -5.98 0.69 -26.01
C THR A 219 -7.22 1.57 -25.89
N ILE A 220 -7.15 2.60 -25.05
CA ILE A 220 -8.20 3.61 -24.88
C ILE A 220 -7.76 4.91 -25.54
N LYS A 221 -8.46 5.29 -26.60
CA LYS A 221 -8.15 6.49 -27.38
C LYS A 221 -8.54 7.77 -26.66
N GLY A 222 -7.68 8.78 -26.71
CA GLY A 222 -7.96 10.10 -26.13
C GLY A 222 -7.86 10.17 -24.60
N ALA A 223 -7.49 9.07 -23.93
CA ALA A 223 -7.27 9.02 -22.49
C ALA A 223 -5.81 9.38 -22.17
N TYR A 224 -5.61 10.35 -21.27
CA TYR A 224 -4.29 10.82 -20.84
C TYR A 224 -4.11 10.82 -19.31
N GLN A 225 -5.20 10.70 -18.56
CA GLN A 225 -5.18 10.56 -17.11
C GLN A 225 -6.19 9.49 -16.72
N SER A 226 -5.76 8.53 -15.90
CA SER A 226 -6.58 7.37 -15.63
C SER A 226 -6.32 6.69 -14.30
N GLU A 227 -7.28 5.84 -13.92
CA GLU A 227 -7.23 4.96 -12.75
C GLU A 227 -7.87 3.62 -13.12
N LEU A 228 -7.32 2.52 -12.59
CA LEU A 228 -7.85 1.17 -12.81
C LEU A 228 -8.62 0.70 -11.58
N GLU A 229 -9.67 -0.09 -11.82
CA GLU A 229 -10.48 -0.75 -10.80
C GLU A 229 -10.59 -2.24 -11.14
N ASN A 230 -10.41 -3.12 -10.17
CA ASN A 230 -10.75 -4.53 -10.34
C ASN A 230 -12.23 -4.67 -9.97
N LEU A 231 -13.07 -4.98 -10.96
CA LEU A 231 -14.52 -5.05 -10.81
C LEU A 231 -15.01 -6.44 -10.40
N LYS A 232 -14.08 -7.38 -10.21
CA LYS A 232 -14.31 -8.81 -10.00
C LYS A 232 -15.01 -9.45 -11.17
N ASP A 233 -15.14 -10.77 -11.12
CA ASP A 233 -15.94 -11.53 -12.07
C ASP A 233 -17.43 -11.09 -12.05
N LEU A 234 -17.86 -10.36 -13.09
CA LEU A 234 -19.19 -9.79 -13.28
C LEU A 234 -20.08 -10.71 -14.11
N ASN A 235 -19.54 -11.36 -15.15
CA ASN A 235 -20.26 -12.20 -16.11
C ASN A 235 -20.20 -13.72 -15.80
N SER A 236 -19.52 -14.09 -14.71
CA SER A 236 -19.37 -15.47 -14.23
C SER A 236 -18.62 -16.39 -15.19
N ASP A 237 -17.65 -15.86 -15.96
CA ASP A 237 -16.78 -16.64 -16.85
C ASP A 237 -15.46 -17.08 -16.21
N GLY A 238 -15.21 -16.65 -14.97
CA GLY A 238 -14.04 -17.00 -14.17
C GLY A 238 -12.97 -15.91 -14.14
N ALA A 239 -12.93 -15.00 -15.11
CA ALA A 239 -11.98 -13.89 -15.11
C ALA A 239 -12.56 -12.63 -14.43
N ASP A 240 -11.70 -11.84 -13.79
CA ASP A 240 -12.03 -10.53 -13.24
C ASP A 240 -12.17 -9.48 -14.37
N GLU A 241 -13.27 -8.72 -14.38
CA GLU A 241 -13.39 -7.54 -15.23
C GLU A 241 -12.58 -6.35 -14.72
N ILE A 242 -12.17 -5.51 -15.66
CA ILE A 242 -11.37 -4.32 -15.39
C ILE A 242 -12.12 -3.04 -15.71
N GLY A 243 -12.19 -2.16 -14.72
CA GLY A 243 -12.66 -0.79 -14.83
C GLY A 243 -11.50 0.14 -15.18
N PHE A 244 -11.70 1.01 -16.16
CA PHE A 244 -10.76 2.08 -16.51
C PHE A 244 -11.48 3.43 -16.43
N TRP A 245 -11.03 4.29 -15.53
CA TRP A 245 -11.46 5.69 -15.46
C TRP A 245 -10.66 6.54 -16.45
N ASP A 246 -11.32 7.15 -17.43
CA ASP A 246 -10.79 8.29 -18.19
C ASP A 246 -11.15 9.59 -17.47
N ILE A 247 -10.15 10.31 -16.98
CA ILE A 247 -10.32 11.49 -16.12
C ILE A 247 -10.00 12.75 -16.91
N LYS A 248 -10.98 13.64 -17.03
CA LYS A 248 -10.86 14.95 -17.67
C LYS A 248 -11.30 16.05 -16.69
N PRO A 249 -11.00 17.34 -16.96
CA PRO A 249 -11.29 18.42 -16.03
C PRO A 249 -12.76 18.52 -15.59
N THR A 250 -13.69 18.20 -16.49
CA THR A 250 -15.14 18.35 -16.26
C THR A 250 -15.92 17.05 -16.41
N THR A 251 -15.25 15.94 -16.72
CA THR A 251 -15.89 14.63 -16.89
C THR A 251 -15.02 13.50 -16.37
N LYS A 252 -15.63 12.45 -15.86
CA LYS A 252 -15.01 11.13 -15.68
C LYS A 252 -15.82 10.10 -16.44
N SER A 253 -15.16 9.22 -17.18
CA SER A 253 -15.83 8.12 -17.89
C SER A 253 -15.30 6.79 -17.39
N LEU A 254 -16.16 5.89 -16.93
CA LEU A 254 -15.77 4.51 -16.58
C LEU A 254 -16.00 3.60 -17.78
N TYR A 255 -14.94 2.99 -18.26
CA TYR A 255 -14.97 1.91 -19.23
C TYR A 255 -14.93 0.58 -18.46
N VAL A 256 -15.81 -0.35 -18.81
CA VAL A 256 -15.90 -1.67 -18.16
C VAL A 256 -15.56 -2.72 -19.21
N PHE A 257 -14.41 -3.36 -19.07
CA PHE A 257 -13.89 -4.32 -20.04
C PHE A 257 -13.94 -5.75 -19.48
N ASP A 258 -14.29 -6.67 -20.37
CA ASP A 258 -13.86 -8.05 -20.28
C ASP A 258 -12.36 -8.10 -20.58
N ALA A 259 -11.55 -8.49 -19.59
CA ALA A 259 -10.10 -8.47 -19.73
C ALA A 259 -9.62 -9.49 -20.77
N THR A 260 -10.21 -10.69 -20.79
CA THR A 260 -9.80 -11.78 -21.69
C THR A 260 -10.11 -11.48 -23.15
N LYS A 261 -11.29 -10.92 -23.42
CA LYS A 261 -11.77 -10.61 -24.77
C LYS A 261 -11.31 -9.22 -25.23
N GLY A 262 -10.95 -8.33 -24.30
CA GLY A 262 -10.57 -6.95 -24.59
C GLY A 262 -11.72 -6.10 -25.12
N ILE A 263 -12.97 -6.50 -24.85
CA ILE A 263 -14.19 -5.82 -25.33
C ILE A 263 -14.89 -5.08 -24.19
N LEU A 264 -15.62 -4.02 -24.54
CA LEU A 264 -16.50 -3.34 -23.60
C LEU A 264 -17.73 -4.19 -23.32
N LEU A 265 -18.08 -4.32 -22.05
CA LEU A 265 -19.31 -4.98 -21.61
C LEU A 265 -20.52 -4.04 -21.60
N CYS A 266 -20.28 -2.74 -21.62
CA CYS A 266 -21.31 -1.71 -21.74
C CYS A 266 -20.72 -0.43 -22.33
N ASP A 267 -21.59 0.48 -22.76
CA ASP A 267 -21.16 1.82 -23.16
C ASP A 267 -20.46 2.55 -22.00
N PRO A 268 -19.44 3.39 -22.26
CA PRO A 268 -18.72 4.10 -21.21
C PRO A 268 -19.66 4.94 -20.33
N ILE A 269 -19.54 4.78 -19.02
CA ILE A 269 -20.41 5.42 -18.03
C ILE A 269 -19.86 6.82 -17.75
N VAL A 270 -20.50 7.85 -18.31
CA VAL A 270 -20.01 9.23 -18.23
C VAL A 270 -20.61 9.99 -17.04
N ILE A 271 -19.76 10.59 -16.22
CA ILE A 271 -20.12 11.49 -15.13
C ILE A 271 -19.65 12.91 -15.47
N ASN A 272 -20.58 13.86 -15.44
CA ASN A 272 -20.28 15.28 -15.51
C ASN A 272 -19.84 15.78 -14.12
N THR A 273 -18.53 15.85 -13.90
CA THR A 273 -17.94 16.23 -12.62
C THR A 273 -17.99 17.73 -12.34
N ALA A 274 -18.37 18.56 -13.32
CA ALA A 274 -18.68 19.96 -13.07
C ALA A 274 -19.95 20.11 -12.23
N VAL A 275 -20.91 19.19 -12.38
CA VAL A 275 -22.19 19.18 -11.66
C VAL A 275 -22.20 18.18 -10.51
N HIS A 276 -21.83 16.93 -10.78
CA HIS A 276 -21.89 15.82 -9.81
C HIS A 276 -20.49 15.52 -9.28
N LYS A 277 -20.17 16.08 -8.10
CA LYS A 277 -18.85 15.98 -7.47
C LYS A 277 -18.81 14.86 -6.42
N ASN A 278 -17.60 14.35 -6.16
CA ASN A 278 -17.31 13.41 -5.06
C ASN A 278 -18.09 12.08 -5.10
N LEU A 279 -18.54 11.63 -6.27
CA LEU A 279 -19.08 10.29 -6.44
C LEU A 279 -17.97 9.24 -6.27
N LYS A 280 -18.27 8.19 -5.51
CA LYS A 280 -17.41 7.01 -5.37
C LYS A 280 -17.76 5.98 -6.45
N LEU A 281 -16.89 4.99 -6.68
CA LEU A 281 -17.16 3.89 -7.62
C LEU A 281 -18.53 3.25 -7.37
N ILE A 282 -18.86 2.97 -6.10
CA ILE A 282 -20.13 2.36 -5.72
C ILE A 282 -21.36 3.22 -6.08
N ASP A 283 -21.21 4.53 -6.25
CA ASP A 283 -22.32 5.40 -6.66
C ASP A 283 -22.56 5.33 -8.18
N VAL A 284 -21.52 4.98 -8.95
CA VAL A 284 -21.50 4.92 -10.41
C VAL A 284 -21.74 3.51 -10.94
N PHE A 285 -21.28 2.49 -10.21
CA PHE A 285 -21.24 1.11 -10.67
C PHE A 285 -21.53 0.14 -9.52
N LYS A 286 -22.46 -0.80 -9.74
CA LYS A 286 -22.79 -1.87 -8.80
C LYS A 286 -23.08 -3.17 -9.56
N LYS A 287 -22.55 -4.31 -9.10
CA LYS A 287 -23.09 -5.61 -9.48
C LYS A 287 -24.48 -5.78 -8.86
N SER A 288 -25.51 -5.94 -9.68
CA SER A 288 -26.92 -6.00 -9.25
C SER A 288 -27.57 -7.37 -9.45
N GLY A 289 -26.82 -8.33 -10.00
CA GLY A 289 -27.24 -9.73 -10.13
C GLY A 289 -26.20 -10.55 -10.88
N ARG A 290 -26.53 -11.82 -11.15
CA ARG A 290 -25.75 -12.65 -12.08
C ARG A 290 -25.80 -12.01 -13.47
N ASN A 291 -24.65 -11.70 -14.02
CA ASN A 291 -24.47 -11.08 -15.34
C ASN A 291 -25.29 -9.79 -15.47
N LYS A 292 -25.42 -9.03 -14.39
CA LYS A 292 -26.18 -7.78 -14.34
C LYS A 292 -25.45 -6.75 -13.51
N ILE A 293 -25.31 -5.56 -14.08
CA ILE A 293 -24.77 -4.39 -13.40
C ILE A 293 -25.80 -3.27 -13.43
N THR A 294 -25.78 -2.44 -12.40
CA THR A 294 -26.44 -1.16 -12.38
C THR A 294 -25.39 -0.09 -12.57
N VAL A 295 -25.59 0.74 -13.58
CA VAL A 295 -24.70 1.86 -13.92
C VAL A 295 -25.44 3.16 -13.70
N THR A 296 -24.77 4.15 -13.13
CA THR A 296 -25.32 5.49 -12.93
C THR A 296 -24.51 6.48 -13.75
N HIS A 297 -25.15 7.20 -14.67
CA HIS A 297 -24.50 8.15 -15.55
C HIS A 297 -25.15 9.53 -15.47
N SER A 298 -24.44 10.56 -15.94
CA SER A 298 -24.98 11.92 -16.05
C SER A 298 -25.73 12.09 -17.36
N ALA A 299 -26.99 12.51 -17.27
CA ALA A 299 -27.84 12.77 -18.42
C ALA A 299 -28.47 14.17 -18.33
N GLN A 300 -28.73 14.78 -19.49
CA GLN A 300 -29.42 16.06 -19.55
C GLN A 300 -30.92 15.82 -19.79
N VAL A 301 -31.73 16.14 -18.78
CA VAL A 301 -33.20 16.01 -18.83
C VAL A 301 -33.80 17.39 -18.65
N ASN A 302 -34.54 17.87 -19.65
CA ASN A 302 -35.17 19.21 -19.64
C ASN A 302 -34.18 20.34 -19.31
N GLY A 303 -32.97 20.27 -19.88
CA GLY A 303 -31.92 21.27 -19.69
C GLY A 303 -31.16 21.19 -18.36
N LYS A 304 -31.51 20.25 -17.46
CA LYS A 304 -30.81 20.03 -16.19
C LYS A 304 -30.00 18.73 -16.23
N TRP A 305 -28.82 18.74 -15.62
CA TRP A 305 -28.00 17.55 -15.43
C TRP A 305 -28.52 16.77 -14.23
N LEU A 306 -28.90 15.52 -14.46
CA LEU A 306 -29.38 14.57 -13.46
C LEU A 306 -28.56 13.29 -13.56
N LEU A 307 -28.48 12.56 -12.45
CA LEU A 307 -27.99 11.18 -12.46
C LEU A 307 -29.16 10.26 -12.84
N GLN A 308 -28.93 9.41 -13.83
CA GLN A 308 -29.83 8.34 -14.23
C GLN A 308 -29.15 7.00 -14.03
N SER A 309 -29.93 5.98 -13.65
CA SER A 309 -29.42 4.64 -13.43
C SER A 309 -30.12 3.64 -14.33
N ASP A 310 -29.34 2.80 -14.99
CA ASP A 310 -29.82 1.74 -15.87
C ASP A 310 -29.25 0.40 -15.42
N VAL A 311 -30.00 -0.66 -15.71
CA VAL A 311 -29.52 -2.04 -15.53
C VAL A 311 -29.05 -2.56 -16.87
N VAL A 312 -27.78 -2.95 -16.93
CA VAL A 312 -27.17 -3.59 -18.11
C VAL A 312 -27.06 -5.08 -17.85
N VAL A 313 -27.51 -5.88 -18.80
CA VAL A 313 -27.29 -7.32 -18.83
C VAL A 313 -25.98 -7.56 -19.56
N LEU A 314 -25.08 -8.32 -18.93
CA LEU A 314 -23.79 -8.67 -19.47
C LEU A 314 -23.89 -10.02 -20.19
N ASP A 315 -23.18 -10.13 -21.30
CA ASP A 315 -23.06 -11.38 -22.06
C ASP A 315 -21.99 -12.31 -21.45
#